data_AF-A0A2D7HFN1-F1
#
_entry.id   AF-A0A2D7HFN1-F1
#
_cell.length_a   1.000
_cell.length_b   1.000
_cell.length_c   1.000
_cell.angle_alpha   90.00
_cell.angle_beta   90.00
_cell.angle_gamma   90.00
#
_symmetry.space_group_name_H-M   'P 1'
#
loop_
_entity.id
_entity.type
_entity.pdbx_description
1 polymer ?
#
loop_
_entity_poly.entity_id
_entity_poly.type
_entity_poly.pdbx_seq_one_letter_code
_entity_poly.pdbx_strand_id
1 'polypeptide(L)'
;MKSNLFKRGFLSLVMAQFFGAMNDNILKAVLIFMVINGAWVGVLGESGPSIVTFCFTIPFILLSGFAGQVSDRYSKRTVTWWVKSIEIPIALIAGYGFYVQNLWMTLFALIALTCQSAFFGPAKYGMIAELVDDSDLSRANGSINMLTNLSVIIGTLLAGIVSDAYCPLPHRDPALADRQVNNGMDEFALSYDVPNLREGEEKVAILRNLGFEKATIRVEKVDDEKKSEVLDVADYREPVQKQDDSTMPQWQKDKYKLAVLNPFGEQALPTIALVLVAVLGWLASLLLTPLPKGNAQLKFEFNPFSTYVETIKEMSKTRLLMVMMAWGYFYLLAGIALLIVPEYTEIMDITRKNASVLMGVLGIAIGLGCGVAGFISGHRIMPRLIPLGALGLIVFFFLLAFVTPPVLGMKAKSYEVLFSSVSFFILCAGFSAGFYIVPLQALLQSLSPDGERGRFLGTANGVSFMFLTLASLVVLVLAPGFKGEEYKMFYFCSGLMLVGAIYFLWAFRGTGLLIGGGASGLSLTTDSVADANTVDETLSEDEDATECMNEDVSLSDRSISDLKTEENTDTSGEAGNENAEEKTDF
;
A
#
# COMPACT_ATOMS: atom_id res chain seq x y z
N MET A 1 7.62 -17.57 -25.31
CA MET A 1 8.57 -16.88 -24.41
C MET A 1 8.23 -17.25 -22.98
N LYS A 2 9.21 -17.68 -22.16
CA LYS A 2 8.97 -18.04 -20.75
C LYS A 2 8.89 -16.74 -19.93
N SER A 3 7.78 -16.54 -19.22
CA SER A 3 7.55 -15.37 -18.34
C SER A 3 8.71 -15.17 -17.36
N ASN A 4 9.27 -13.95 -17.33
CA ASN A 4 10.35 -13.58 -16.42
C ASN A 4 9.89 -13.42 -14.96
N LEU A 5 8.58 -13.50 -14.68
CA LEU A 5 8.00 -13.37 -13.35
C LEU A 5 8.37 -14.52 -12.40
N PHE A 6 8.76 -15.67 -12.92
CA PHE A 6 9.21 -16.81 -12.09
C PHE A 6 10.73 -16.88 -11.95
N LYS A 7 11.47 -15.90 -12.50
CA LYS A 7 12.91 -15.83 -12.30
C LYS A 7 13.23 -15.49 -10.84
N ARG A 8 14.32 -16.09 -10.35
CA ARG A 8 14.80 -15.94 -8.97
C ARG A 8 14.92 -14.47 -8.54
N GLY A 9 15.39 -13.59 -9.43
CA GLY A 9 15.53 -12.16 -9.15
C GLY A 9 14.21 -11.46 -8.82
N PHE A 10 13.18 -11.65 -9.65
CA PHE A 10 11.87 -11.05 -9.41
C PHE A 10 11.18 -11.64 -8.18
N LEU A 11 11.22 -12.96 -8.00
CA LEU A 11 10.62 -13.62 -6.82
C LEU A 11 11.29 -13.16 -5.52
N SER A 12 12.61 -12.99 -5.51
CA SER A 12 13.38 -12.45 -4.39
C SER A 12 12.94 -11.01 -4.05
N LEU A 13 12.74 -10.15 -5.05
CA LEU A 13 12.22 -8.79 -4.86
C LEU A 13 10.81 -8.81 -4.25
N VAL A 14 9.93 -9.66 -4.78
CA VAL A 14 8.57 -9.84 -4.29
C VAL A 14 8.56 -10.25 -2.81
N MET A 15 9.41 -11.22 -2.43
CA MET A 15 9.52 -11.67 -1.04
C MET A 15 10.12 -10.61 -0.11
N ALA A 16 11.15 -9.87 -0.57
CA ALA A 16 11.72 -8.77 0.20
C ALA A 16 10.69 -7.64 0.46
N GLN A 17 9.83 -7.37 -0.53
CA GLN A 17 8.70 -6.44 -0.38
C GLN A 17 7.62 -7.00 0.54
N PHE A 18 7.30 -8.29 0.44
CA PHE A 18 6.32 -8.95 1.31
C PHE A 18 6.72 -8.84 2.78
N PHE A 19 7.95 -9.21 3.15
CA PHE A 19 8.39 -9.10 4.54
C PHE A 19 8.57 -7.65 4.99
N GLY A 20 9.08 -6.77 4.11
CA GLY A 20 9.22 -5.34 4.42
C GLY A 20 7.89 -4.66 4.74
N ALA A 21 6.89 -4.83 3.87
CA ALA A 21 5.56 -4.26 4.10
C ALA A 21 4.90 -4.85 5.36
N MET A 22 5.18 -6.12 5.68
CA MET A 22 4.64 -6.76 6.87
C MET A 22 5.27 -6.16 8.13
N ASN A 23 6.59 -5.94 8.13
CA ASN A 23 7.32 -5.34 9.24
C ASN A 23 6.87 -3.91 9.52
N ASP A 24 6.75 -3.09 8.47
CA ASP A 24 6.25 -1.71 8.55
C ASP A 24 4.88 -1.66 9.22
N ASN A 25 3.98 -2.55 8.82
CA ASN A 25 2.63 -2.61 9.36
C ASN A 25 2.57 -3.20 10.77
N ILE A 26 3.43 -4.16 11.13
CA ILE A 26 3.53 -4.67 12.49
C ILE A 26 3.94 -3.54 13.44
N LEU A 27 5.08 -2.88 13.18
CA LEU A 27 5.59 -1.83 14.06
C LEU A 27 4.60 -0.67 14.20
N LYS A 28 4.08 -0.18 13.08
CA LYS A 28 3.13 0.94 13.06
C LYS A 28 1.84 0.59 13.81
N ALA A 29 1.24 -0.57 13.54
CA ALA A 29 -0.04 -0.93 14.15
C ALA A 29 0.11 -1.24 15.66
N VAL A 30 1.18 -1.91 16.09
CA VAL A 30 1.46 -2.12 17.53
C VAL A 30 1.63 -0.79 18.24
N LEU A 31 2.39 0.17 17.67
CA LEU A 31 2.54 1.51 18.24
C LEU A 31 1.19 2.24 18.36
N ILE A 32 0.36 2.19 17.31
CA ILE A 32 -0.98 2.77 17.33
C ILE A 32 -1.82 2.13 18.44
N PHE A 33 -1.84 0.80 18.55
CA PHE A 33 -2.60 0.12 19.61
C PHE A 33 -2.10 0.50 21.01
N MET A 34 -0.79 0.59 21.22
CA MET A 34 -0.21 1.00 22.50
C MET A 34 -0.55 2.43 22.90
N VAL A 35 -0.66 3.34 21.93
CA VAL A 35 -1.03 4.74 22.16
C VAL A 35 -2.55 4.90 22.36
N ILE A 36 -3.38 4.11 21.68
CA ILE A 36 -4.84 4.19 21.81
C ILE A 36 -5.31 3.55 23.11
N ASN A 37 -4.87 2.31 23.38
CA ASN A 37 -5.42 1.47 24.44
C ASN A 37 -4.37 0.80 25.34
N GLY A 38 -3.09 0.76 24.97
CA GLY A 38 -2.06 0.04 25.73
C GLY A 38 -1.19 0.90 26.65
N ALA A 39 0.10 0.57 26.71
CA ALA A 39 1.06 1.11 27.67
C ALA A 39 1.30 2.62 27.59
N TRP A 40 0.96 3.27 26.48
CA TRP A 40 1.25 4.70 26.23
C TRP A 40 -0.01 5.55 26.04
N VAL A 41 -1.15 5.08 26.55
CA VAL A 41 -2.40 5.83 26.58
C VAL A 41 -2.20 7.19 27.24
N GLY A 42 -2.70 8.24 26.59
CA GLY A 42 -2.68 9.61 27.11
C GLY A 42 -1.34 10.33 26.97
N VAL A 43 -0.23 9.63 26.70
CA VAL A 43 1.11 10.26 26.57
C VAL A 43 1.17 11.25 25.40
N LEU A 44 0.53 10.91 24.27
CA LEU A 44 0.45 11.76 23.08
C LEU A 44 -0.88 12.51 22.94
N GLY A 45 -1.77 12.43 23.94
CA GLY A 45 -3.12 12.97 23.87
C GLY A 45 -4.04 12.25 22.87
N GLU A 46 -5.20 12.84 22.61
CA GLU A 46 -6.25 12.24 21.74
C GLU A 46 -5.81 12.07 20.28
N SER A 47 -4.88 12.90 19.81
CA SER A 47 -4.32 12.83 18.46
C SER A 47 -3.13 11.86 18.32
N GLY A 48 -2.85 11.05 19.34
CA GLY A 48 -1.72 10.12 19.36
C GLY A 48 -1.60 9.21 18.12
N PRO A 49 -2.66 8.54 17.64
CA PRO A 49 -2.61 7.70 16.43
C PRO A 49 -2.22 8.47 15.17
N SER A 50 -2.67 9.71 15.06
CA SER A 50 -2.33 10.62 13.96
C SER A 50 -0.86 11.00 14.00
N ILE A 51 -0.30 11.26 15.19
CA ILE A 51 1.13 11.54 15.37
C ILE A 51 1.98 10.35 14.90
N VAL A 52 1.64 9.11 15.32
CA VAL A 52 2.34 7.90 14.85
C VAL A 52 2.27 7.78 13.32
N THR A 53 1.12 8.10 12.72
CA THR A 53 0.94 8.09 11.27
C THR A 53 1.77 9.17 10.57
N PHE A 54 1.90 10.36 11.14
CA PHE A 54 2.76 11.42 10.61
C PHE A 54 4.25 11.08 10.73
N CYS A 55 4.68 10.47 11.84
CA CYS A 55 6.03 9.92 11.99
C CYS A 55 6.37 8.89 10.90
N PHE A 56 5.37 8.16 10.41
CA PHE A 56 5.54 7.24 9.29
C PHE A 56 5.45 7.91 7.91
N THR A 57 4.78 9.04 7.77
CA THR A 57 4.49 9.59 6.43
C THR A 57 5.44 10.71 6.04
N ILE A 58 5.79 11.60 6.98
CA ILE A 58 6.62 12.78 6.72
C ILE A 58 8.04 12.41 6.28
N PRO A 59 8.78 11.52 6.96
CA PRO A 59 10.14 11.18 6.55
C PRO A 59 10.19 10.58 5.15
N PHE A 60 9.16 9.81 4.79
CA PHE A 60 9.02 9.21 3.47
C PHE A 60 8.90 10.27 2.37
N ILE A 61 8.02 11.26 2.57
CA ILE A 61 7.84 12.39 1.63
C ILE A 61 9.15 13.15 1.46
N LEU A 62 9.85 13.46 2.56
CA LEU A 62 11.06 14.25 2.50
C LEU A 62 12.22 13.53 1.79
N LEU A 63 12.35 12.22 1.98
CA LEU A 63 13.51 11.47 1.51
C LEU A 63 13.31 10.75 0.17
N SER A 64 12.07 10.52 -0.30
CA SER A 64 11.82 9.69 -1.49
C SER A 64 12.46 10.25 -2.78
N GLY A 65 12.48 11.57 -2.99
CA GLY A 65 13.16 12.20 -4.14
C GLY A 65 14.69 12.01 -4.10
N PHE A 66 15.32 12.29 -2.95
CA PHE A 66 16.76 12.06 -2.74
C PHE A 66 17.14 10.58 -2.89
N ALA A 67 16.33 9.69 -2.31
CA ALA A 67 16.51 8.26 -2.43
C ALA A 67 16.47 7.77 -3.89
N GLY A 68 15.67 8.43 -4.74
CA GLY A 68 15.67 8.20 -6.17
C GLY A 68 17.05 8.37 -6.81
N GLN A 69 17.73 9.48 -6.53
CA GLN A 69 19.09 9.73 -7.02
C GLN A 69 20.09 8.68 -6.51
N VAL A 70 19.97 8.28 -5.25
CA VAL A 70 20.82 7.22 -4.67
C VAL A 70 20.62 5.90 -5.41
N SER A 71 19.37 5.58 -5.78
CA SER A 71 19.04 4.37 -6.54
C SER A 71 19.49 4.38 -8.00
N ASP A 72 19.77 5.55 -8.57
CA ASP A 72 20.35 5.68 -9.91
C ASP A 72 21.88 5.67 -9.89
N ARG A 73 22.50 6.20 -8.83
CA ARG A 73 23.97 6.21 -8.69
C ARG A 73 24.53 4.82 -8.39
N TYR A 74 23.90 4.11 -7.45
CA TYR A 74 24.30 2.76 -7.06
C TYR A 74 23.44 1.72 -7.77
N SER A 75 23.93 0.49 -7.90
CA SER A 75 23.07 -0.59 -8.41
C SER A 75 21.87 -0.75 -7.48
N LYS A 76 20.66 -0.85 -8.04
CA LYS A 76 19.40 -0.95 -7.28
C LYS A 76 19.36 -2.17 -6.35
N ARG A 77 20.08 -3.23 -6.73
CA ARG A 77 20.34 -4.39 -5.87
C ARG A 77 21.11 -4.00 -4.61
N THR A 78 22.20 -3.24 -4.75
CA THR A 78 23.05 -2.81 -3.63
C THR A 78 22.29 -1.91 -2.67
N VAL A 79 21.52 -0.95 -3.20
CA VAL A 79 20.66 -0.08 -2.38
C VAL A 79 19.65 -0.91 -1.59
N THR A 80 18.99 -1.87 -2.24
CA THR A 80 18.06 -2.79 -1.58
C THR A 80 18.72 -3.60 -0.48
N TRP A 81 19.92 -4.12 -0.72
CA TRP A 81 20.66 -4.89 0.27
C TRP A 81 21.04 -4.04 1.49
N TRP A 82 21.49 -2.79 1.29
CA TRP A 82 21.76 -1.86 2.41
C TRP A 82 20.51 -1.58 3.22
N VAL A 83 19.43 -1.21 2.53
CA VAL A 83 18.12 -0.92 3.11
C VAL A 83 17.64 -2.11 3.95
N LYS A 84 17.68 -3.34 3.43
CA LYS A 84 17.27 -4.55 4.17
C LYS A 84 18.23 -4.96 5.29
N SER A 85 19.52 -4.65 5.17
CA SER A 85 20.49 -4.91 6.23
C SER A 85 20.30 -3.96 7.43
N ILE A 86 19.96 -2.70 7.16
CA ILE A 86 19.67 -1.67 8.18
C ILE A 86 18.32 -1.93 8.88
N GLU A 87 17.41 -2.68 8.26
CA GLU A 87 16.12 -3.03 8.85
C GLU A 87 16.25 -3.86 10.15
N ILE A 88 17.26 -4.74 10.24
CA ILE A 88 17.51 -5.58 11.41
C ILE A 88 17.90 -4.76 12.66
N PRO A 89 18.91 -3.87 12.63
CA PRO A 89 19.22 -3.03 13.80
C PRO A 89 18.07 -2.10 14.15
N ILE A 90 17.30 -1.59 13.18
CA ILE A 90 16.09 -0.81 13.48
C ILE A 90 15.05 -1.65 14.23
N ALA A 91 14.80 -2.89 13.79
CA ALA A 91 13.90 -3.82 14.47
C ALA A 91 14.37 -4.16 15.90
N LEU A 92 15.69 -4.29 16.11
CA LEU A 92 16.27 -4.47 17.45
C LEU A 92 16.09 -3.24 18.33
N ILE A 93 16.28 -2.03 17.80
CA ILE A 93 16.01 -0.77 18.52
C ILE A 93 14.53 -0.66 18.88
N ALA A 94 13.62 -0.98 17.95
CA ALA A 94 12.19 -1.01 18.22
C ALA A 94 11.85 -2.01 19.33
N GLY A 95 12.35 -3.25 19.21
CA GLY A 95 12.16 -4.30 20.20
C GLY A 95 12.69 -3.94 21.58
N TYR A 96 13.89 -3.35 21.66
CA TYR A 96 14.43 -2.85 22.92
C TYR A 96 13.62 -1.67 23.47
N GLY A 97 13.08 -0.80 22.61
CA GLY A 97 12.16 0.25 23.00
C GLY A 97 10.87 -0.30 23.63
N PHE A 98 10.30 -1.38 23.10
CA PHE A 98 9.19 -2.09 23.74
C PHE A 98 9.61 -2.77 25.06
N TYR A 99 10.80 -3.37 25.10
CA TYR A 99 11.32 -4.01 26.31
C TYR A 99 11.50 -3.02 27.47
N VAL A 100 12.06 -1.83 27.19
CA VAL A 100 12.25 -0.75 28.17
C VAL A 100 11.00 0.16 28.30
N GLN A 101 9.96 -0.09 27.51
CA GLN A 101 8.69 0.65 27.50
C GLN A 101 8.84 2.14 27.17
N ASN A 102 9.86 2.47 26.38
CA ASN A 102 10.16 3.84 26.01
C ASN A 102 9.51 4.18 24.66
N LEU A 103 8.38 4.92 24.72
CA LEU A 103 7.65 5.41 23.55
C LEU A 103 8.55 6.18 22.57
N TRP A 104 9.45 7.03 23.09
CA TRP A 104 10.28 7.88 22.22
C TRP A 104 11.29 7.06 21.43
N MET A 105 11.80 5.97 22.03
CA MET A 105 12.71 5.05 21.36
C MET A 105 11.98 4.23 20.27
N THR A 106 10.75 3.78 20.53
CA THR A 106 9.96 3.05 19.53
C THR A 106 9.48 3.97 18.40
N LEU A 107 9.12 5.22 18.70
CA LEU A 107 8.84 6.25 17.69
C LEU A 107 10.08 6.59 16.85
N PHE A 108 11.25 6.70 17.48
CA PHE A 108 12.51 6.88 16.76
C PHE A 108 12.76 5.71 15.80
N ALA A 109 12.55 4.47 16.26
CA ALA A 109 12.69 3.29 15.39
C ALA A 109 11.68 3.31 14.23
N LEU A 110 10.44 3.75 14.45
CA LEU A 110 9.45 3.93 13.38
C LEU A 110 9.89 4.96 12.34
N ILE A 111 10.42 6.11 12.79
CA ILE A 111 10.96 7.13 11.90
C ILE A 111 12.16 6.57 11.12
N ALA A 112 13.07 5.86 11.78
CA ALA A 112 14.23 5.23 11.13
C ALA A 112 13.80 4.18 10.09
N LEU A 113 12.81 3.34 10.42
CA LEU A 113 12.24 2.34 9.50
C LEU A 113 11.63 3.03 8.28
N THR A 114 10.89 4.12 8.50
CA THR A 114 10.29 4.91 7.43
C THR A 114 11.34 5.54 6.52
N CYS A 115 12.40 6.11 7.09
CA CYS A 115 13.52 6.65 6.33
C CYS A 115 14.10 5.55 5.42
N GLN A 116 14.31 4.35 5.95
CA GLN A 116 14.79 3.19 5.19
C GLN A 116 13.80 2.77 4.08
N SER A 117 12.49 2.71 4.36
CA SER A 117 11.45 2.38 3.37
C SER A 117 11.38 3.40 2.23
N ALA A 118 11.69 4.67 2.50
CA ALA A 118 11.80 5.71 1.48
C ALA A 118 12.89 5.40 0.44
N PHE A 119 13.99 4.75 0.84
CA PHE A 119 15.02 4.26 -0.08
C PHE A 119 14.62 3.00 -0.83
N PHE A 120 13.77 2.17 -0.24
CA PHE A 120 13.32 0.94 -0.89
C PHE A 120 12.37 1.21 -2.05
N GLY A 121 11.49 2.21 -1.94
CA GLY A 121 10.48 2.53 -2.97
C GLY A 121 11.05 2.74 -4.38
N PRO A 122 11.93 3.74 -4.59
CA PRO A 122 12.53 4.02 -5.90
C PRO A 122 13.36 2.84 -6.42
N ALA A 123 14.15 2.19 -5.53
CA ALA A 123 14.94 1.01 -5.89
C ALA A 123 14.04 -0.13 -6.37
N LYS A 124 12.94 -0.43 -5.67
CA LYS A 124 11.95 -1.46 -6.02
C LYS A 124 11.37 -1.22 -7.41
N TYR A 125 10.78 -0.05 -7.64
CA TYR A 125 10.13 0.23 -8.93
C TYR A 125 11.14 0.29 -10.07
N GLY A 126 12.35 0.78 -9.81
CA GLY A 126 13.45 0.74 -10.77
C GLY A 126 13.96 -0.67 -11.08
N MET A 127 13.96 -1.59 -10.10
CA MET A 127 14.37 -2.99 -10.30
C MET A 127 13.34 -3.78 -11.09
N ILE A 128 12.05 -3.54 -10.87
CA ILE A 128 11.00 -4.18 -11.66
C ILE A 128 11.27 -3.94 -13.14
N ALA A 129 11.51 -2.68 -13.51
CA ALA A 129 11.78 -2.27 -14.88
C ALA A 129 13.13 -2.77 -15.45
N GLU A 130 14.01 -3.36 -14.64
CA GLU A 130 15.25 -4.02 -15.09
C GLU A 130 15.16 -5.56 -15.07
N LEU A 131 14.27 -6.13 -14.25
CA LEU A 131 14.13 -7.58 -14.07
C LEU A 131 13.11 -8.20 -15.02
N VAL A 132 12.14 -7.41 -15.49
CA VAL A 132 11.10 -7.85 -16.43
C VAL A 132 11.12 -7.00 -17.69
N ASP A 133 10.64 -7.57 -18.79
CA ASP A 133 10.48 -6.85 -20.05
C ASP A 133 9.39 -5.78 -19.91
N ASP A 134 9.47 -4.69 -20.70
CA ASP A 134 8.50 -3.59 -20.65
C ASP A 134 7.05 -4.06 -20.87
N SER A 135 6.88 -5.12 -21.65
CA SER A 135 5.62 -5.81 -21.91
C SER A 135 5.02 -6.48 -20.66
N ASP A 136 5.85 -6.90 -19.71
CA ASP A 136 5.45 -7.61 -18.49
C ASP A 136 5.36 -6.69 -17.25
N LEU A 137 5.67 -5.39 -17.39
CA LEU A 137 5.62 -4.42 -16.28
C LEU A 137 4.26 -4.41 -15.56
N SER A 138 3.16 -4.51 -16.29
CA SER A 138 1.82 -4.53 -15.67
C SER A 138 1.58 -5.79 -14.83
N ARG A 139 2.01 -6.97 -15.32
CA ARG A 139 1.92 -8.23 -14.55
C ARG A 139 2.81 -8.22 -13.32
N ALA A 140 4.02 -7.67 -13.45
CA ALA A 140 4.97 -7.55 -12.37
C ALA A 140 4.43 -6.63 -11.25
N ASN A 141 3.95 -5.43 -11.62
CA ASN A 141 3.34 -4.50 -10.67
C ASN A 141 2.07 -5.09 -10.04
N GLY A 142 1.20 -5.74 -10.82
CA GLY A 142 0.00 -6.41 -10.30
C GLY A 142 0.33 -7.47 -9.25
N SER A 143 1.34 -8.31 -9.52
CA SER A 143 1.78 -9.36 -8.58
C SER A 143 2.39 -8.79 -7.30
N ILE A 144 3.27 -7.78 -7.43
CA ILE A 144 3.88 -7.10 -6.28
C ILE A 144 2.84 -6.40 -5.42
N ASN A 145 1.88 -5.69 -6.02
CA ASN A 145 0.83 -4.99 -5.27
C ASN A 145 -0.13 -5.98 -4.61
N MET A 146 -0.49 -7.09 -5.27
CA MET A 146 -1.32 -8.13 -4.67
C MET A 146 -0.67 -8.71 -3.41
N LEU A 147 0.61 -9.09 -3.50
CA LEU A 147 1.36 -9.63 -2.35
C LEU A 147 1.65 -8.57 -1.28
N THR A 148 1.82 -7.30 -1.66
CA THR A 148 1.97 -6.20 -0.70
C THR A 148 0.69 -5.98 0.08
N ASN A 149 -0.49 -5.98 -0.56
CA ASN A 149 -1.77 -5.86 0.15
C ASN A 149 -2.00 -7.04 1.09
N LEU A 150 -1.68 -8.27 0.67
CA LEU A 150 -1.76 -9.45 1.53
C LEU A 150 -0.81 -9.32 2.74
N SER A 151 0.42 -8.85 2.51
CA SER A 151 1.40 -8.60 3.55
C SER A 151 0.93 -7.56 4.56
N VAL A 152 0.34 -6.44 4.12
CA VAL A 152 -0.25 -5.41 4.99
C VAL A 152 -1.32 -6.03 5.90
N ILE A 153 -2.24 -6.82 5.34
CA ILE A 153 -3.31 -7.49 6.11
C ILE A 153 -2.71 -8.43 7.16
N ILE A 154 -1.78 -9.29 6.78
CA ILE A 154 -1.12 -10.23 7.70
C ILE A 154 -0.37 -9.45 8.78
N GLY A 155 0.34 -8.39 8.42
CA GLY A 155 1.08 -7.54 9.35
C GLY A 155 0.18 -6.87 10.38
N THR A 156 -0.96 -6.31 9.96
CA THR A 156 -1.94 -5.71 10.87
C THR A 156 -2.60 -6.74 11.78
N LEU A 157 -2.88 -7.95 11.29
CA LEU A 157 -3.40 -9.04 12.11
C LEU A 157 -2.38 -9.50 13.16
N LEU A 158 -1.14 -9.71 12.75
CA LEU A 158 -0.04 -10.05 13.66
C LEU A 158 0.18 -8.95 14.69
N ALA A 159 0.07 -7.67 14.31
CA ALA A 159 0.18 -6.55 15.24
C ALA A 159 -0.87 -6.59 16.35
N GLY A 160 -2.11 -6.99 16.03
CA GLY A 160 -3.16 -7.16 17.03
C GLY A 160 -2.80 -8.26 18.04
N ILE A 161 -2.42 -9.44 17.54
CA ILE A 161 -2.00 -10.58 18.39
C ILE A 161 -0.79 -10.20 19.26
N VAL A 162 0.21 -9.53 18.67
CA VAL A 162 1.41 -9.09 19.38
C VAL A 162 1.08 -8.03 20.42
N SER A 163 0.20 -7.09 20.10
CA SER A 163 -0.27 -6.03 21.01
C SER A 163 -1.01 -6.61 22.21
N ASP A 164 -1.94 -7.55 21.98
CA ASP A 164 -2.73 -8.20 23.03
C ASP A 164 -1.84 -9.05 23.95
N ALA A 165 -0.85 -9.77 23.39
CA ALA A 165 0.08 -10.53 24.20
C ALA A 165 1.10 -9.65 24.96
N TYR A 166 1.50 -8.51 24.38
CA TYR A 166 2.44 -7.58 25.01
C TYR A 166 1.79 -6.75 26.13
N CYS A 167 0.57 -6.25 25.88
CA CYS A 167 -0.21 -5.47 26.83
C CYS A 167 -1.66 -5.99 26.83
N PRO A 168 -1.95 -7.07 27.58
CA PRO A 168 -3.28 -7.67 27.63
C PRO A 168 -4.28 -6.65 28.15
N LEU A 169 -5.26 -6.28 27.33
CA LEU A 169 -6.33 -5.41 27.81
C LEU A 169 -7.29 -6.24 28.67
N PRO A 170 -7.81 -5.67 29.77
CA PRO A 170 -8.84 -6.35 30.52
C PRO A 170 -10.07 -6.56 29.64
N HIS A 171 -10.63 -7.76 29.68
CA HIS A 171 -11.87 -8.09 29.00
C HIS A 171 -13.02 -8.18 30.01
N ARG A 172 -14.25 -7.99 29.54
CA ARG A 172 -15.45 -8.12 30.37
C ARG A 172 -15.78 -9.60 30.49
N ASP A 173 -15.84 -10.13 31.71
CA ASP A 173 -16.30 -11.51 31.95
C ASP A 173 -17.78 -11.64 31.51
N PRO A 174 -18.09 -12.50 30.51
CA PRO A 174 -19.45 -12.73 30.05
C PRO A 174 -20.39 -13.22 31.17
N ALA A 175 -19.88 -13.95 32.16
CA ALA A 175 -20.66 -14.49 33.28
C ALA A 175 -21.07 -13.41 34.30
N LEU A 176 -20.39 -12.27 34.29
CA LEU A 176 -20.64 -11.13 35.18
C LEU A 176 -21.31 -9.95 34.46
N ALA A 177 -21.42 -10.02 33.12
CA ALA A 177 -21.94 -8.94 32.28
C ALA A 177 -23.40 -8.54 32.57
N ASP A 178 -24.23 -9.46 33.07
CA ASP A 178 -25.68 -9.24 33.30
C ASP A 178 -26.04 -8.91 34.76
N ARG A 179 -25.06 -8.70 35.66
CA ARG A 179 -25.35 -8.29 37.05
C ARG A 179 -25.52 -6.78 37.15
N GLN A 180 -26.77 -6.31 37.24
CA GLN A 180 -27.06 -4.94 37.69
C GLN A 180 -26.78 -4.81 39.18
N VAL A 181 -25.88 -3.90 39.55
CA VAL A 181 -25.65 -3.49 40.94
C VAL A 181 -26.00 -2.01 41.06
N ASN A 182 -26.60 -1.63 42.21
CA ASN A 182 -27.28 -0.37 42.51
C ASN A 182 -26.79 0.91 41.77
N ASN A 183 -27.76 1.76 41.42
CA ASN A 183 -27.58 3.11 40.83
C ASN A 183 -27.02 3.16 39.39
N GLY A 184 -27.34 2.17 38.56
CA GLY A 184 -27.19 2.29 37.11
C GLY A 184 -25.75 2.30 36.58
N MET A 185 -24.80 1.85 37.40
CA MET A 185 -23.43 1.56 36.97
C MET A 185 -23.21 0.05 37.10
N ASP A 186 -22.91 -0.59 35.98
CA ASP A 186 -22.57 -2.02 35.96
C ASP A 186 -21.30 -2.23 36.83
N GLU A 187 -21.35 -3.19 37.74
CA GLU A 187 -20.16 -3.67 38.45
C GLU A 187 -19.32 -4.43 37.41
N PHE A 188 -18.42 -3.74 36.70
CA PHE A 188 -17.58 -4.38 35.69
C PHE A 188 -16.46 -5.15 36.38
N ALA A 189 -16.58 -6.48 36.42
CA ALA A 189 -15.43 -7.34 36.66
C ALA A 189 -14.56 -7.35 35.39
N LEU A 190 -13.43 -6.67 35.48
CA LEU A 190 -12.39 -6.70 34.46
C LEU A 190 -11.53 -7.93 34.72
N SER A 191 -11.54 -8.89 33.80
CA SER A 191 -10.74 -10.09 33.89
C SER A 191 -9.50 -10.01 33.00
N TYR A 192 -8.40 -10.61 33.46
CA TYR A 192 -7.17 -10.78 32.69
C TYR A 192 -6.85 -12.26 32.60
N ASP A 193 -6.56 -12.74 31.41
CA ASP A 193 -5.97 -14.08 31.26
C ASP A 193 -4.51 -14.00 31.67
N VAL A 194 -4.10 -14.89 32.56
CA VAL A 194 -2.72 -15.00 33.02
C VAL A 194 -2.18 -16.37 32.61
N PRO A 195 -0.98 -16.44 32.00
CA PRO A 195 -0.46 -17.70 31.48
C PRO A 195 -0.13 -18.72 32.58
N ASN A 196 0.07 -18.30 33.84
CA ASN A 196 0.43 -19.18 34.95
C ASN A 196 0.21 -18.55 36.34
N LEU A 197 0.05 -19.43 37.34
CA LEU A 197 -0.56 -19.09 38.65
C LEU A 197 0.28 -18.13 39.44
N ARG A 198 1.60 -18.30 39.33
CA ARG A 198 2.59 -17.44 39.97
C ARG A 198 2.48 -15.99 39.50
N GLU A 199 2.31 -15.79 38.19
CA GLU A 199 2.13 -14.45 37.63
C GLU A 199 0.77 -13.87 38.07
N GLY A 200 -0.26 -14.71 38.21
CA GLY A 200 -1.57 -14.30 38.73
C GLY A 200 -1.50 -13.82 40.17
N GLU A 201 -0.77 -14.52 41.03
CA GLU A 201 -0.57 -14.17 42.45
C GLU A 201 0.20 -12.85 42.62
N GLU A 202 1.26 -12.65 41.83
CA GLU A 202 1.99 -11.37 41.79
C GLU A 202 1.08 -10.22 41.34
N LYS A 203 0.22 -10.45 40.33
CA LYS A 203 -0.76 -9.46 39.86
C LYS A 203 -1.76 -9.09 40.94
N VAL A 204 -2.36 -10.06 41.63
CA VAL A 204 -3.30 -9.77 42.74
C VAL A 204 -2.63 -8.97 43.85
N ALA A 205 -1.39 -9.29 44.21
CA ALA A 205 -0.67 -8.56 45.26
C ALA A 205 -0.45 -7.09 44.88
N ILE A 206 -0.08 -6.81 43.63
CA ILE A 206 0.08 -5.44 43.10
C ILE A 206 -1.27 -4.71 43.10
N LEU A 207 -2.33 -5.36 42.61
CA LEU A 207 -3.69 -4.79 42.59
C LEU A 207 -4.16 -4.39 43.99
N ARG A 208 -3.97 -5.25 44.99
CA ARG A 208 -4.35 -4.95 46.39
C ARG A 208 -3.56 -3.77 46.96
N ASN A 209 -2.26 -3.68 46.66
CA ASN A 209 -1.43 -2.55 47.09
C ASN A 209 -1.85 -1.22 46.43
N LEU A 210 -2.47 -1.27 45.25
CA LEU A 210 -2.99 -0.11 44.52
C LEU A 210 -4.45 0.25 44.91
N GLY A 211 -5.02 -0.43 45.90
CA GLY A 211 -6.36 -0.15 46.44
C GLY A 211 -7.47 -1.04 45.91
N PHE A 212 -7.17 -2.07 45.11
CA PHE A 212 -8.13 -3.07 44.63
C PHE A 212 -8.22 -4.24 45.62
N GLU A 213 -8.83 -3.98 46.78
CA GLU A 213 -8.85 -4.93 47.92
C GLU A 213 -9.49 -6.29 47.57
N LYS A 214 -10.43 -6.31 46.62
CA LYS A 214 -11.16 -7.51 46.20
C LYS A 214 -10.59 -8.19 44.94
N ALA A 215 -9.40 -7.83 44.48
CA ALA A 215 -8.73 -8.58 43.41
C ALA A 215 -8.53 -10.05 43.82
N THR A 216 -8.96 -10.98 42.94
CA THR A 216 -8.92 -12.43 43.15
C THR A 216 -8.47 -13.19 41.89
N ILE A 217 -8.09 -14.46 42.05
CA ILE A 217 -7.76 -15.36 40.95
C ILE A 217 -8.87 -16.41 40.83
N ARG A 218 -9.40 -16.62 39.62
CA ARG A 218 -10.28 -17.75 39.27
C ARG A 218 -9.52 -18.74 38.40
N VAL A 219 -9.49 -19.99 38.83
CA VAL A 219 -8.88 -21.07 38.04
C VAL A 219 -9.99 -21.78 37.27
N GLU A 220 -10.06 -21.57 35.95
CA GLU A 220 -10.99 -22.28 35.09
C GLU A 220 -10.31 -23.53 34.51
N LYS A 221 -10.90 -24.71 34.73
CA LYS A 221 -10.42 -25.96 34.12
C LYS A 221 -11.07 -26.10 32.74
N VAL A 222 -10.29 -25.89 31.68
CA VAL A 222 -10.66 -26.29 30.32
C VAL A 222 -10.00 -27.64 30.05
N ASP A 223 -10.80 -28.62 29.58
CA ASP A 223 -10.47 -30.04 29.33
C ASP A 223 -8.97 -30.42 29.37
N ASP A 224 -8.64 -31.32 30.31
CA ASP A 224 -7.42 -32.09 30.66
C ASP A 224 -6.00 -31.75 30.15
N GLU A 225 -5.74 -30.75 29.30
CA GLU A 225 -4.37 -30.39 28.88
C GLU A 225 -4.05 -28.87 28.80
N LYS A 226 -4.98 -27.95 29.12
CA LYS A 226 -4.62 -26.50 29.24
C LYS A 226 -5.31 -25.82 30.42
N LYS A 227 -4.52 -25.47 31.45
CA LYS A 227 -4.92 -24.53 32.49
C LYS A 227 -4.83 -23.11 31.94
N SER A 228 -5.96 -22.48 31.62
CA SER A 228 -6.06 -21.03 31.47
C SER A 228 -6.55 -20.45 32.80
N GLU A 229 -5.74 -19.60 33.43
CA GLU A 229 -6.03 -19.04 34.73
C GLU A 229 -6.50 -17.59 34.56
N VAL A 230 -7.72 -17.30 35.02
CA VAL A 230 -8.43 -16.04 34.81
C VAL A 230 -8.32 -15.21 36.09
N LEU A 231 -7.71 -14.04 36.03
CA LEU A 231 -7.75 -13.08 37.13
C LEU A 231 -9.14 -12.43 37.18
N ASP A 232 -9.81 -12.46 38.32
CA ASP A 232 -11.11 -11.81 38.53
C ASP A 232 -10.93 -10.62 39.48
N VAL A 233 -10.91 -9.41 38.92
CA VAL A 233 -10.84 -8.18 39.71
C VAL A 233 -12.26 -7.82 40.16
N ALA A 234 -12.71 -8.44 41.25
CA ALA A 234 -13.93 -8.02 41.92
C ALA A 234 -13.71 -6.62 42.55
N ASP A 235 -14.70 -5.75 42.43
CA ASP A 235 -14.75 -4.32 42.81
C ASP A 235 -13.70 -3.38 42.20
N TYR A 236 -14.02 -2.86 41.01
CA TYR A 236 -13.69 -1.48 40.68
C TYR A 236 -14.87 -0.58 41.09
N ARG A 237 -14.65 0.40 41.98
CA ARG A 237 -15.57 1.51 42.22
C ARG A 237 -15.05 2.75 41.52
N GLU A 238 -15.86 3.40 40.69
CA GLU A 238 -15.55 4.76 40.26
C GLU A 238 -15.48 5.67 41.51
N PRO A 239 -14.42 6.47 41.69
CA PRO A 239 -14.46 7.52 42.69
C PRO A 239 -15.41 8.62 42.19
N VAL A 240 -16.46 8.88 42.97
CA VAL A 240 -17.29 10.08 42.83
C VAL A 240 -16.36 11.30 42.86
N GLN A 241 -16.46 12.13 41.83
CA GLN A 241 -15.70 13.35 41.58
C GLN A 241 -15.20 14.07 42.85
N LYS A 242 -13.89 14.36 42.87
CA LYS A 242 -13.42 15.65 43.36
C LYS A 242 -12.67 16.34 42.23
N GLN A 243 -13.30 17.41 41.77
CA GLN A 243 -12.83 18.38 40.79
C GLN A 243 -11.43 18.86 41.19
N ASP A 244 -10.43 18.53 40.38
CA ASP A 244 -9.10 19.14 40.45
C ASP A 244 -8.52 19.34 39.04
N ASP A 245 -8.05 20.56 38.79
CA ASP A 245 -7.66 21.16 37.51
C ASP A 245 -6.43 20.48 36.90
N SER A 246 -6.65 19.37 36.22
CA SER A 246 -5.67 18.77 35.31
C SER A 246 -6.36 18.36 34.01
N THR A 247 -5.79 18.82 32.91
CA THR A 247 -6.24 18.84 31.50
C THR A 247 -6.61 17.47 30.87
N MET A 248 -6.70 16.40 31.65
CA MET A 248 -6.92 15.03 31.17
C MET A 248 -8.33 14.54 31.60
N PRO A 249 -9.23 14.26 30.65
CA PRO A 249 -10.55 13.67 30.89
C PRO A 249 -10.51 12.47 31.87
N GLN A 250 -11.52 12.37 32.74
CA GLN A 250 -11.55 11.37 33.82
C GLN A 250 -11.48 9.92 33.30
N TRP A 251 -12.19 9.59 32.21
CA TRP A 251 -12.09 8.28 31.55
C TRP A 251 -10.67 7.96 31.03
N GLN A 252 -9.87 8.97 30.66
CA GLN A 252 -8.47 8.78 30.30
C GLN A 252 -7.61 8.53 31.55
N LYS A 253 -7.87 9.22 32.68
CA LYS A 253 -7.17 8.96 33.95
C LYS A 253 -7.45 7.55 34.46
N ASP A 254 -8.67 7.07 34.29
CA ASP A 254 -9.08 5.73 34.71
C ASP A 254 -8.53 4.65 33.78
N LYS A 255 -8.48 4.91 32.47
CA LYS A 255 -7.78 4.07 31.50
C LYS A 255 -6.26 4.07 31.70
N TYR A 256 -5.68 5.20 32.10
CA TYR A 256 -4.26 5.30 32.49
C TYR A 256 -3.98 4.49 33.75
N LYS A 257 -4.85 4.56 34.77
CA LYS A 257 -4.75 3.68 35.94
C LYS A 257 -4.84 2.20 35.54
N LEU A 258 -5.77 1.83 34.66
CA LEU A 258 -5.92 0.46 34.13
C LEU A 258 -4.74 -0.01 33.25
N ALA A 259 -4.11 0.88 32.51
CA ALA A 259 -2.90 0.60 31.73
C ALA A 259 -1.64 0.51 32.63
N VAL A 260 -1.58 1.32 33.70
CA VAL A 260 -0.53 1.27 34.75
C VAL A 260 -0.67 0.01 35.62
N LEU A 261 -1.89 -0.53 35.76
CA LEU A 261 -2.20 -1.80 36.41
C LEU A 261 -1.79 -3.04 35.60
N ASN A 262 -1.19 -2.86 34.42
CA ASN A 262 -0.87 -3.94 33.50
C ASN A 262 0.60 -4.36 33.62
N PRO A 263 0.95 -5.41 34.39
CA PRO A 263 2.24 -6.03 34.24
C PRO A 263 2.20 -6.76 32.90
N PHE A 264 2.85 -6.11 31.94
CA PHE A 264 3.19 -6.53 30.59
C PHE A 264 3.24 -8.05 30.47
N GLY A 265 2.60 -8.58 29.43
CA GLY A 265 2.69 -10.00 29.11
C GLY A 265 4.05 -10.33 28.49
N GLU A 266 4.06 -10.92 27.30
CA GLU A 266 5.28 -11.39 26.65
C GLU A 266 6.09 -10.21 26.07
N GLN A 267 6.94 -9.57 26.90
CA GLN A 267 7.78 -8.42 26.53
C GLN A 267 8.71 -8.70 25.33
N ALA A 268 9.07 -9.97 25.13
CA ALA A 268 9.93 -10.39 24.02
C ALA A 268 9.19 -10.49 22.68
N LEU A 269 7.86 -10.60 22.68
CA LEU A 269 7.09 -10.93 21.48
C LEU A 269 7.17 -9.86 20.38
N PRO A 270 7.04 -8.54 20.65
CA PRO A 270 7.24 -7.52 19.62
C PRO A 270 8.64 -7.61 19.00
N THR A 271 9.66 -7.84 19.82
CA THR A 271 11.05 -8.00 19.35
C THR A 271 11.19 -9.22 18.44
N ILE A 272 10.68 -10.37 18.86
CA ILE A 272 10.73 -11.61 18.07
C ILE A 272 10.02 -11.41 16.74
N ALA A 273 8.81 -10.85 16.75
CA ALA A 273 8.03 -10.61 15.54
C ALA A 273 8.76 -9.69 14.56
N LEU A 274 9.23 -8.52 15.02
CA LEU A 274 9.91 -7.54 14.17
C LEU A 274 11.24 -8.07 13.63
N VAL A 275 12.07 -8.70 14.49
CA VAL A 275 13.38 -9.22 14.09
C VAL A 275 13.25 -10.41 13.15
N LEU A 276 12.34 -11.34 13.42
CA LEU A 276 12.09 -12.50 12.55
C LEU A 276 11.70 -12.04 11.15
N VAL A 277 10.75 -11.12 11.05
CA VAL A 277 10.29 -10.58 9.76
C VAL A 277 11.40 -9.81 9.04
N ALA A 278 12.17 -8.98 9.75
CA ALA A 278 13.31 -8.26 9.18
C ALA A 278 14.38 -9.22 8.65
N VAL A 279 14.70 -10.29 9.39
CA VAL A 279 15.67 -11.32 8.98
C VAL A 279 15.18 -12.08 7.75
N LEU A 280 13.90 -12.45 7.69
CA LEU A 280 13.32 -13.12 6.51
C LEU A 280 13.36 -12.20 5.27
N GLY A 281 13.06 -10.91 5.43
CA GLY A 281 13.19 -9.92 4.37
C GLY A 281 14.64 -9.71 3.90
N TRP A 282 15.59 -9.72 4.84
CA TRP A 282 17.01 -9.64 4.53
C TRP A 282 17.51 -10.89 3.80
N LEU A 283 17.16 -12.10 4.27
CA LEU A 283 17.48 -13.36 3.60
C LEU A 283 16.90 -13.41 2.18
N ALA A 284 15.66 -12.94 1.99
CA ALA A 284 15.07 -12.83 0.66
C ALA A 284 15.90 -11.92 -0.25
N SER A 285 16.45 -10.81 0.27
CA SER A 285 17.27 -9.87 -0.50
C SER A 285 18.63 -10.42 -0.95
N LEU A 286 19.18 -11.44 -0.25
CA LEU A 286 20.45 -12.08 -0.63
C LEU A 286 20.33 -12.82 -1.97
N LEU A 287 19.12 -13.27 -2.32
CA LEU A 287 18.81 -13.99 -3.55
C LEU A 287 18.59 -13.08 -4.76
N LEU A 288 18.72 -11.76 -4.60
CA LEU A 288 18.60 -10.82 -5.72
C LEU A 288 19.69 -11.10 -6.75
N THR A 289 19.30 -11.16 -8.01
CA THR A 289 20.24 -11.33 -9.12
C THR A 289 21.06 -10.05 -9.33
N PRO A 290 22.34 -10.15 -9.71
CA PRO A 290 23.14 -8.98 -10.09
C PRO A 290 22.41 -8.16 -11.15
N LEU A 291 22.32 -6.84 -10.92
CA LEU A 291 21.71 -5.87 -11.82
C LEU A 291 22.80 -4.93 -12.36
N PRO A 292 22.52 -4.19 -13.45
CA PRO A 292 23.44 -3.19 -13.99
C PRO A 292 23.99 -2.26 -12.89
N LYS A 293 25.24 -1.83 -13.08
CA LYS A 293 25.84 -0.82 -12.20
C LYS A 293 25.15 0.51 -12.46
N GLY A 294 24.80 1.22 -11.38
CA GLY A 294 24.28 2.58 -11.48
C GLY A 294 25.31 3.56 -12.05
N ASN A 295 24.89 4.79 -12.33
CA ASN A 295 25.76 5.83 -12.86
C ASN A 295 26.66 6.41 -11.75
N ALA A 296 27.86 5.86 -11.58
CA ALA A 296 28.79 6.27 -10.53
C ALA A 296 29.26 7.74 -10.64
N GLN A 297 29.11 8.37 -11.81
CA GLN A 297 29.51 9.75 -12.07
C GLN A 297 28.43 10.79 -11.73
N LEU A 298 27.22 10.35 -11.35
CA LEU A 298 26.14 11.26 -10.96
C LEU A 298 26.55 12.08 -9.73
N LYS A 299 26.57 13.42 -9.86
CA LYS A 299 26.87 14.33 -8.75
C LYS A 299 25.65 14.42 -7.83
N PHE A 300 25.87 14.29 -6.52
CA PHE A 300 24.81 14.45 -5.52
C PHE A 300 24.57 15.92 -5.23
N GLU A 301 23.30 16.31 -5.21
CA GLU A 301 22.87 17.49 -4.48
C GLU A 301 22.10 17.03 -3.24
N PHE A 302 22.67 17.23 -2.05
CA PHE A 302 21.99 16.94 -0.79
C PHE A 302 20.97 18.04 -0.49
N ASN A 303 19.97 18.15 -1.34
CA ASN A 303 18.81 19.01 -1.14
C ASN A 303 17.56 18.26 -1.62
N PRO A 304 16.78 17.68 -0.70
CA PRO A 304 15.62 16.89 -1.07
C PRO A 304 14.57 17.74 -1.81
N PHE A 305 14.45 19.04 -1.51
CA PHE A 305 13.46 19.91 -2.11
C PHE A 305 13.82 20.35 -3.53
N SER A 306 15.07 20.71 -3.81
CA SER A 306 15.48 21.08 -5.17
C SER A 306 15.28 19.90 -6.14
N THR A 307 15.59 18.69 -5.67
CA THR A 307 15.36 17.45 -6.43
C THR A 307 13.90 17.31 -6.87
N TYR A 308 12.93 17.55 -5.98
CA TYR A 308 11.52 17.52 -6.35
C TYR A 308 11.20 18.58 -7.40
N VAL A 309 11.61 19.84 -7.17
CA VAL A 309 11.28 20.96 -8.05
C VAL A 309 11.86 20.75 -9.45
N GLU A 310 13.12 20.34 -9.54
CA GLU A 310 13.81 20.08 -10.80
C GLU A 310 13.20 18.89 -11.54
N THR A 311 13.00 17.77 -10.85
CA THR A 311 12.42 16.57 -11.46
C THR A 311 10.99 16.86 -11.92
N ILE A 312 10.17 17.57 -11.14
CA ILE A 312 8.81 17.96 -11.55
C ILE A 312 8.85 18.92 -12.76
N LYS A 313 9.81 19.85 -12.80
CA LYS A 313 10.01 20.76 -13.95
C LYS A 313 10.47 20.03 -15.21
N GLU A 314 11.22 18.93 -15.07
CA GLU A 314 11.57 18.08 -16.21
C GLU A 314 10.39 17.21 -16.64
N MET A 315 9.67 16.62 -15.68
CA MET A 315 8.46 15.85 -15.91
C MET A 315 7.40 16.68 -16.62
N SER A 316 7.29 17.98 -16.32
CA SER A 316 6.29 18.88 -16.92
C SER A 316 6.49 19.10 -18.42
N LYS A 317 7.70 18.85 -18.94
CA LYS A 317 8.01 18.88 -20.37
C LYS A 317 7.56 17.62 -21.10
N THR A 318 7.15 16.59 -20.37
CA THR A 318 6.79 15.28 -20.92
C THR A 318 5.41 14.86 -20.42
N ARG A 319 4.94 13.69 -20.88
CA ARG A 319 3.68 13.10 -20.40
C ARG A 319 3.80 12.54 -18.99
N LEU A 320 5.02 12.44 -18.46
CA LEU A 320 5.30 11.83 -17.17
C LEU A 320 4.69 12.61 -16.00
N LEU A 321 4.61 13.94 -16.09
CA LEU A 321 3.93 14.76 -15.08
C LEU A 321 2.47 14.35 -14.92
N MET A 322 1.76 14.16 -16.03
CA MET A 322 0.34 13.80 -15.98
C MET A 322 0.12 12.42 -15.37
N VAL A 323 0.96 11.45 -15.70
CA VAL A 323 0.94 10.10 -15.11
C VAL A 323 1.23 10.15 -13.61
N MET A 324 2.23 10.93 -13.20
CA MET A 324 2.55 11.15 -11.79
C MET A 324 1.39 11.81 -11.03
N MET A 325 0.78 12.85 -11.60
CA MET A 325 -0.35 13.54 -10.98
C MET A 325 -1.56 12.61 -10.87
N ALA A 326 -1.85 11.80 -11.88
CA ALA A 326 -2.90 10.78 -11.82
C ALA A 326 -2.63 9.73 -10.73
N TRP A 327 -1.34 9.43 -10.46
CA TRP A 327 -0.94 8.49 -9.42
C TRP A 327 -1.11 9.10 -8.02
N GLY A 328 -0.65 10.33 -7.83
CA GLY A 328 -0.88 11.08 -6.58
C GLY A 328 -2.37 11.28 -6.31
N TYR A 329 -3.13 11.64 -7.33
CA TYR A 329 -4.58 11.83 -7.24
C TYR A 329 -5.33 10.59 -6.73
N PHE A 330 -4.94 9.41 -7.20
CA PHE A 330 -5.49 8.16 -6.70
C PHE A 330 -5.22 7.97 -5.21
N TYR A 331 -4.01 8.29 -4.73
CA TYR A 331 -3.69 8.20 -3.30
C TYR A 331 -4.38 9.25 -2.44
N LEU A 332 -4.68 10.44 -2.98
CA LEU A 332 -5.56 11.41 -2.31
C LEU A 332 -6.96 10.80 -2.11
N LEU A 333 -7.57 10.25 -3.17
CA LEU A 333 -8.87 9.59 -3.09
C LEU A 333 -8.86 8.38 -2.14
N ALA A 334 -7.82 7.54 -2.23
CA ALA A 334 -7.66 6.38 -1.36
C ALA A 334 -7.47 6.81 0.11
N GLY A 335 -6.73 7.89 0.37
CA GLY A 335 -6.56 8.45 1.71
C GLY A 335 -7.86 8.93 2.32
N ILE A 336 -8.68 9.64 1.53
CA ILE A 336 -10.01 10.10 1.98
C ILE A 336 -10.89 8.87 2.26
N ALA A 337 -10.93 7.90 1.35
CA ALA A 337 -11.71 6.67 1.52
C ALA A 337 -11.29 5.88 2.78
N LEU A 338 -9.98 5.72 3.03
CA LEU A 338 -9.46 5.02 4.20
C LEU A 338 -9.82 5.69 5.53
N LEU A 339 -10.03 7.01 5.53
CA LEU A 339 -10.50 7.76 6.70
C LEU A 339 -12.02 7.67 6.89
N ILE A 340 -12.80 7.50 5.82
CA ILE A 340 -14.27 7.39 5.90
C ILE A 340 -14.72 5.95 6.24
N VAL A 341 -14.04 4.92 5.77
CA VAL A 341 -14.48 3.52 5.99
C VAL A 341 -14.67 3.15 7.47
N PRO A 342 -13.81 3.57 8.42
CA PRO A 342 -14.05 3.33 9.85
C PRO A 342 -15.34 3.96 10.39
N GLU A 343 -15.80 5.08 9.81
CA GLU A 343 -16.98 5.82 10.28
C GLU A 343 -18.28 5.03 10.09
N TYR A 344 -18.31 4.04 9.19
CA TYR A 344 -19.43 3.09 9.09
C TYR A 344 -19.66 2.30 10.39
N THR A 345 -18.70 2.27 11.30
CA THR A 345 -18.85 1.64 12.63
C THR A 345 -19.99 2.27 13.41
N GLU A 346 -20.07 3.61 13.42
CA GLU A 346 -21.10 4.33 14.18
C GLU A 346 -22.48 4.21 13.53
N ILE A 347 -22.54 4.29 12.19
CA ILE A 347 -23.81 4.29 11.44
C ILE A 347 -24.44 2.90 11.38
N MET A 348 -23.63 1.85 11.20
CA MET A 348 -24.15 0.47 11.18
C MET A 348 -24.38 -0.09 12.60
N ASP A 349 -24.02 0.68 13.64
CA ASP A 349 -24.02 0.30 15.05
C ASP A 349 -23.24 -1.00 15.30
N ILE A 350 -22.05 -1.14 14.71
CA ILE A 350 -21.24 -2.37 14.79
C ILE A 350 -20.04 -2.21 15.71
N THR A 351 -19.50 -3.32 16.21
CA THR A 351 -18.28 -3.30 17.05
C THR A 351 -17.03 -2.95 16.23
N ARG A 352 -15.99 -2.43 16.91
CA ARG A 352 -14.65 -2.23 16.30
C ARG A 352 -14.06 -3.50 15.67
N LYS A 353 -14.36 -4.68 16.23
CA LYS A 353 -13.99 -5.98 15.65
C LYS A 353 -14.65 -6.20 14.29
N ASN A 354 -15.89 -5.80 14.12
CA ASN A 354 -16.58 -5.91 12.84
C ASN A 354 -16.18 -4.80 11.86
N ALA A 355 -15.77 -3.62 12.35
CA ALA A 355 -15.19 -2.57 11.50
C ALA A 355 -13.91 -3.03 10.78
N SER A 356 -13.08 -3.85 11.44
CA SER A 356 -11.90 -4.42 10.80
C SER A 356 -12.24 -5.41 9.67
N VAL A 357 -13.45 -5.98 9.65
CA VAL A 357 -13.95 -6.79 8.52
C VAL A 357 -14.07 -5.93 7.27
N LEU A 358 -14.60 -4.70 7.38
CA LEU A 358 -14.70 -3.77 6.24
C LEU A 358 -13.32 -3.43 5.67
N MET A 359 -12.35 -3.19 6.55
CA MET A 359 -10.96 -2.94 6.16
C MET A 359 -10.29 -4.16 5.54
N GLY A 360 -10.58 -5.36 6.07
CA GLY A 360 -10.13 -6.62 5.50
C GLY A 360 -10.69 -6.83 4.09
N VAL A 361 -11.99 -6.58 3.89
CA VAL A 361 -12.64 -6.64 2.58
C VAL A 361 -11.99 -5.67 1.61
N LEU A 362 -11.74 -4.43 2.01
CA LEU A 362 -11.06 -3.43 1.19
C LEU A 362 -9.66 -3.89 0.78
N GLY A 363 -8.84 -4.36 1.72
CA GLY A 363 -7.47 -4.80 1.44
C GLY A 363 -7.43 -6.01 0.49
N ILE A 364 -8.29 -7.01 0.72
CA ILE A 364 -8.42 -8.19 -0.16
C ILE A 364 -8.87 -7.76 -1.55
N ALA A 365 -9.86 -6.87 -1.64
CA ALA A 365 -10.39 -6.38 -2.89
C ALA A 365 -9.33 -5.65 -3.73
N ILE A 366 -8.54 -4.76 -3.12
CA ILE A 366 -7.43 -4.08 -3.80
C ILE A 366 -6.39 -5.09 -4.29
N GLY A 367 -6.02 -6.07 -3.45
CA GLY A 367 -5.09 -7.13 -3.83
C GLY A 367 -5.58 -7.95 -5.03
N LEU A 368 -6.84 -8.41 -5.01
CA LEU A 368 -7.48 -9.13 -6.10
C LEU A 368 -7.56 -8.29 -7.37
N GLY A 369 -7.97 -7.03 -7.26
CA GLY A 369 -8.02 -6.08 -8.37
C GLY A 369 -6.65 -5.91 -9.03
N CYS A 370 -5.57 -5.79 -8.23
CA CYS A 370 -4.22 -5.66 -8.75
C CYS A 370 -3.75 -6.94 -9.46
N GLY A 371 -4.03 -8.10 -8.89
CA GLY A 371 -3.70 -9.40 -9.48
C GLY A 371 -4.42 -9.62 -10.82
N VAL A 372 -5.73 -9.34 -10.86
CA VAL A 372 -6.55 -9.48 -12.07
C VAL A 372 -6.16 -8.46 -13.13
N ALA A 373 -5.95 -7.19 -12.78
CA ALA A 373 -5.49 -6.17 -13.73
C ALA A 373 -4.13 -6.52 -14.32
N GLY A 374 -3.21 -7.03 -13.50
CA GLY A 374 -1.94 -7.58 -13.95
C GLY A 374 -2.13 -8.74 -14.92
N PHE A 375 -2.96 -9.73 -14.58
CA PHE A 375 -3.24 -10.89 -15.42
C PHE A 375 -3.86 -10.52 -16.77
N ILE A 376 -4.89 -9.65 -16.78
CA ILE A 376 -5.57 -9.18 -17.99
C ILE A 376 -4.64 -8.40 -18.91
N SER A 377 -3.70 -7.63 -18.33
CA SER A 377 -2.72 -6.88 -19.12
C SER A 377 -1.82 -7.78 -19.98
N GLY A 378 -1.65 -9.05 -19.60
CA GLY A 378 -0.86 -10.02 -20.36
C GLY A 378 0.58 -9.52 -20.59
N HIS A 379 1.08 -9.67 -21.81
CA HIS A 379 2.41 -9.18 -22.23
C HIS A 379 2.33 -7.80 -22.90
N ARG A 380 1.50 -6.89 -22.40
CA ARG A 380 1.46 -5.48 -22.85
C ARG A 380 1.09 -4.58 -21.68
N ILE A 381 1.52 -3.32 -21.74
CA ILE A 381 0.93 -2.27 -20.89
C ILE A 381 -0.41 -1.89 -21.52
N MET A 382 -1.50 -1.99 -20.73
CA MET A 382 -2.86 -1.66 -21.19
C MET A 382 -3.40 -0.40 -20.49
N PRO A 383 -3.07 0.82 -20.98
CA PRO A 383 -3.61 2.07 -20.42
C PRO A 383 -5.13 2.15 -20.41
N ARG A 384 -5.80 1.38 -21.29
CA ARG A 384 -7.27 1.27 -21.36
C ARG A 384 -7.92 0.75 -20.08
N LEU A 385 -7.20 0.06 -19.20
CA LEU A 385 -7.72 -0.38 -17.91
C LEU A 385 -7.90 0.79 -16.92
N ILE A 386 -7.15 1.89 -17.08
CA ILE A 386 -7.22 3.07 -16.22
C ILE A 386 -8.63 3.68 -16.20
N PRO A 387 -9.25 4.06 -17.35
CA PRO A 387 -10.59 4.63 -17.35
C PRO A 387 -11.66 3.62 -16.89
N LEU A 388 -11.46 2.32 -17.10
CA LEU A 388 -12.35 1.28 -16.58
C LEU A 388 -12.34 1.25 -15.05
N GLY A 389 -11.14 1.25 -14.44
CA GLY A 389 -10.98 1.36 -12.99
C GLY A 389 -11.55 2.67 -12.44
N ALA A 390 -11.36 3.77 -13.17
CA ALA A 390 -11.92 5.07 -12.81
C ALA A 390 -13.44 5.08 -12.79
N LEU A 391 -14.08 4.52 -13.81
CA LEU A 391 -15.54 4.39 -13.89
C LEU A 391 -16.08 3.54 -12.73
N GLY A 392 -15.41 2.42 -12.43
CA GLY A 392 -15.76 1.59 -11.27
C GLY A 392 -15.69 2.38 -9.96
N LEU A 393 -14.60 3.12 -9.72
CA LEU A 393 -14.46 3.96 -8.53
C LEU A 393 -15.54 5.06 -8.44
N ILE A 394 -15.88 5.72 -9.54
CA ILE A 394 -16.94 6.74 -9.59
C ILE A 394 -18.28 6.12 -9.17
N VAL A 395 -18.65 4.99 -9.76
CA VAL A 395 -19.92 4.30 -9.51
C VAL A 395 -19.99 3.79 -8.08
N PHE A 396 -18.97 3.07 -7.60
CA PHE A 396 -19.02 2.44 -6.28
C PHE A 396 -18.83 3.43 -5.13
N PHE A 397 -18.07 4.52 -5.31
CA PHE A 397 -18.08 5.61 -4.33
C PHE A 397 -19.44 6.32 -4.30
N PHE A 398 -20.06 6.56 -5.46
CA PHE A 398 -21.42 7.11 -5.47
C PHE A 398 -22.41 6.20 -4.74
N LEU A 399 -22.35 4.88 -4.99
CA LEU A 399 -23.22 3.90 -4.34
C LEU A 399 -22.96 3.80 -2.83
N LEU A 400 -21.71 3.88 -2.39
CA LEU A 400 -21.37 3.93 -0.97
C LEU A 400 -21.98 5.15 -0.26
N ALA A 401 -22.02 6.31 -0.93
CA ALA A 401 -22.65 7.50 -0.38
C ALA A 401 -24.19 7.48 -0.48
N PHE A 402 -24.73 6.86 -1.54
CA PHE A 402 -26.15 6.88 -1.86
C PHE A 402 -26.95 5.82 -1.10
N VAL A 403 -26.39 4.62 -0.96
CA VAL A 403 -27.08 3.51 -0.29
C VAL A 403 -26.94 3.70 1.21
N THR A 404 -28.08 3.87 1.88
CA THR A 404 -28.13 3.93 3.34
C THR A 404 -27.52 2.66 3.92
N PRO A 405 -26.51 2.77 4.81
CA PRO A 405 -25.91 1.61 5.44
C PRO A 405 -26.94 0.84 6.28
N PRO A 406 -26.91 -0.49 6.26
CA PRO A 406 -27.80 -1.28 7.11
C PRO A 406 -27.41 -1.10 8.58
N VAL A 407 -28.39 -0.85 9.45
CA VAL A 407 -28.19 -0.89 10.90
C VAL A 407 -28.23 -2.37 11.33
N LEU A 408 -27.07 -2.92 11.67
CA LEU A 408 -26.93 -4.33 12.03
C LEU A 408 -26.98 -4.54 13.55
N GLY A 409 -26.60 -3.51 14.32
CA GLY A 409 -26.60 -3.53 15.78
C GLY A 409 -25.36 -4.18 16.39
N MET A 410 -25.04 -3.83 17.63
CA MET A 410 -23.75 -4.20 18.25
C MET A 410 -23.52 -5.71 18.40
N LYS A 411 -24.58 -6.52 18.35
CA LYS A 411 -24.51 -8.00 18.41
C LYS A 411 -24.33 -8.66 17.03
N ALA A 412 -24.20 -7.88 15.96
CA ALA A 412 -24.03 -8.38 14.61
C ALA A 412 -22.82 -9.31 14.51
N LYS A 413 -23.00 -10.43 13.82
CA LYS A 413 -21.91 -11.38 13.59
C LYS A 413 -21.03 -10.89 12.44
N SER A 414 -19.75 -11.26 12.44
CA SER A 414 -18.80 -10.79 11.43
C SER A 414 -19.20 -11.16 10.00
N TYR A 415 -19.93 -12.27 9.79
CA TYR A 415 -20.45 -12.63 8.46
C TYR A 415 -21.59 -11.71 8.00
N GLU A 416 -22.38 -11.13 8.91
CA GLU A 416 -23.47 -10.19 8.55
C GLU A 416 -22.89 -8.89 8.01
N VAL A 417 -21.78 -8.44 8.61
CA VAL A 417 -21.01 -7.30 8.09
C VAL A 417 -20.35 -7.65 6.76
N LEU A 418 -19.75 -8.84 6.63
CA LEU A 418 -19.10 -9.29 5.40
C LEU A 418 -20.06 -9.32 4.20
N PHE A 419 -21.30 -9.78 4.40
CA PHE A 419 -22.33 -9.87 3.37
C PHE A 419 -23.23 -8.63 3.28
N SER A 420 -22.88 -7.54 3.98
CA SER A 420 -23.61 -6.27 3.88
C SER A 420 -23.42 -5.61 2.51
N SER A 421 -24.36 -4.73 2.15
CA SER A 421 -24.26 -3.89 0.94
C SER A 421 -23.01 -3.01 0.96
N VAL A 422 -22.62 -2.49 2.12
CA VAL A 422 -21.41 -1.68 2.31
C VAL A 422 -20.16 -2.49 1.97
N SER A 423 -20.02 -3.70 2.52
CA SER A 423 -18.89 -4.59 2.18
C SER A 423 -18.84 -4.93 0.70
N PHE A 424 -20.00 -5.17 0.06
CA PHE A 424 -20.06 -5.41 -1.37
C PHE A 424 -19.55 -4.22 -2.20
N PHE A 425 -19.99 -2.99 -1.90
CA PHE A 425 -19.51 -1.82 -2.63
C PHE A 425 -18.05 -1.48 -2.33
N ILE A 426 -17.58 -1.68 -1.09
CA ILE A 426 -16.15 -1.58 -0.74
C ILE A 426 -15.33 -2.59 -1.56
N LEU A 427 -15.81 -3.82 -1.68
CA LEU A 427 -15.16 -4.85 -2.50
C LEU A 427 -15.07 -4.42 -3.96
N CYS A 428 -16.17 -3.94 -4.54
CA CYS A 428 -16.18 -3.51 -5.93
C CYS A 428 -15.31 -2.25 -6.17
N ALA A 429 -15.30 -1.30 -5.23
CA ALA A 429 -14.45 -0.12 -5.29
C ALA A 429 -12.96 -0.50 -5.19
N GLY A 430 -12.59 -1.33 -4.21
CA GLY A 430 -11.22 -1.82 -4.03
C GLY A 430 -10.73 -2.62 -5.24
N PHE A 431 -11.58 -3.49 -5.80
CA PHE A 431 -11.26 -4.22 -7.03
C PHE A 431 -11.01 -3.27 -8.21
N SER A 432 -11.87 -2.26 -8.39
CA SER A 432 -11.72 -1.24 -9.44
C SER A 432 -10.45 -0.39 -9.25
N ALA A 433 -10.03 -0.16 -8.01
CA ALA A 433 -8.80 0.54 -7.67
C ALA A 433 -7.56 -0.17 -8.24
N GLY A 434 -7.56 -1.51 -8.26
CA GLY A 434 -6.51 -2.31 -8.87
C GLY A 434 -6.35 -2.08 -10.38
N PHE A 435 -7.47 -1.93 -11.10
CA PHE A 435 -7.50 -1.64 -12.53
C PHE A 435 -7.00 -0.23 -12.86
N TYR A 436 -7.07 0.69 -11.89
CA TYR A 436 -6.52 2.03 -12.04
C TYR A 436 -5.00 2.05 -11.77
N ILE A 437 -4.57 1.47 -10.65
CA ILE A 437 -3.21 1.67 -10.13
C ILE A 437 -2.12 0.89 -10.89
N VAL A 438 -2.41 -0.35 -11.28
CA VAL A 438 -1.43 -1.25 -11.93
C VAL A 438 -0.95 -0.73 -13.29
N PRO A 439 -1.82 -0.43 -14.27
CA PRO A 439 -1.39 0.11 -15.56
C PRO A 439 -0.73 1.48 -15.43
N LEU A 440 -1.15 2.30 -14.46
CA LEU A 440 -0.59 3.62 -14.23
C LEU A 440 0.87 3.55 -13.72
N GLN A 441 1.15 2.63 -12.80
CA GLN A 441 2.51 2.37 -12.33
C GLN A 441 3.40 1.81 -13.44
N ALA A 442 2.89 0.87 -14.25
CA ALA A 442 3.62 0.33 -15.39
C ALA A 442 3.93 1.43 -16.42
N LEU A 443 2.96 2.32 -16.69
CA LEU A 443 3.13 3.44 -17.60
C LEU A 443 4.17 4.45 -17.09
N LEU A 444 4.16 4.73 -15.79
CA LEU A 444 5.16 5.61 -15.19
C LEU A 444 6.58 5.01 -15.29
N GLN A 445 6.72 3.71 -15.07
CA GLN A 445 7.98 3.00 -15.21
C GLN A 445 8.49 3.00 -16.65
N SER A 446 7.62 2.72 -17.62
CA SER A 446 8.00 2.66 -19.04
C SER A 446 8.33 4.03 -19.64
N LEU A 447 7.70 5.10 -19.15
CA LEU A 447 7.95 6.47 -19.63
C LEU A 447 9.14 7.14 -18.92
N SER A 448 9.64 6.56 -17.84
CA SER A 448 10.78 7.13 -17.10
C SER A 448 12.08 6.93 -17.88
N PRO A 449 12.89 7.99 -18.09
CA PRO A 449 14.15 7.90 -18.83
C PRO A 449 15.11 6.85 -18.26
N ASP A 450 15.79 6.14 -19.16
CA ASP A 450 16.81 5.15 -18.78
C ASP A 450 17.98 5.83 -18.07
N GLY A 451 18.53 5.16 -17.05
CA GLY A 451 19.63 5.70 -16.24
C GLY A 451 19.23 6.66 -15.11
N GLU A 452 18.03 7.26 -15.18
CA GLU A 452 17.51 8.18 -14.13
C GLU A 452 16.12 7.77 -13.62
N ARG A 453 15.67 6.54 -13.93
CA ARG A 453 14.35 6.04 -13.53
C ARG A 453 14.11 6.19 -12.02
N GLY A 454 15.12 5.99 -11.19
CA GLY A 454 15.05 6.12 -9.73
C GLY A 454 14.62 7.52 -9.29
N ARG A 455 15.21 8.59 -9.83
CA ARG A 455 14.87 9.99 -9.54
C ARG A 455 13.41 10.31 -9.87
N PHE A 456 12.95 9.91 -11.06
CA PHE A 456 11.57 10.13 -11.50
C PHE A 456 10.57 9.32 -10.66
N LEU A 457 10.83 8.03 -10.43
CA LEU A 457 9.98 7.16 -9.63
C LEU A 457 9.95 7.57 -8.16
N GLY A 458 11.09 8.01 -7.61
CA GLY A 458 11.18 8.50 -6.23
C GLY A 458 10.45 9.82 -6.02
N THR A 459 10.54 10.74 -6.98
CA THR A 459 9.75 11.97 -6.99
C THR A 459 8.26 11.65 -7.03
N ALA A 460 7.83 10.79 -7.96
CA ALA A 460 6.43 10.42 -8.10
C ALA A 460 5.86 9.71 -6.86
N ASN A 461 6.65 8.82 -6.26
CA ASN A 461 6.30 8.14 -5.02
C ASN A 461 6.20 9.12 -3.85
N GLY A 462 7.11 10.08 -3.71
CA GLY A 462 7.03 11.12 -2.69
C GLY A 462 5.81 12.03 -2.84
N VAL A 463 5.50 12.46 -4.06
CA VAL A 463 4.27 13.20 -4.38
C VAL A 463 3.03 12.38 -4.00
N SER A 464 3.04 11.06 -4.22
CA SER A 464 1.91 10.21 -3.86
C SER A 464 1.62 10.18 -2.35
N PHE A 465 2.66 10.10 -1.50
CA PHE A 465 2.51 10.18 -0.04
C PHE A 465 2.12 11.59 0.44
N MET A 466 2.55 12.63 -0.28
CA MET A 466 2.09 14.00 -0.02
C MET A 466 0.58 14.14 -0.28
N PHE A 467 0.07 13.59 -1.39
CA PHE A 467 -1.36 13.54 -1.69
C PHE A 467 -2.14 12.69 -0.68
N LEU A 468 -1.57 11.57 -0.25
CA LEU A 468 -2.15 10.75 0.83
C LEU A 468 -2.28 11.54 2.14
N THR A 469 -1.28 12.36 2.49
CA THR A 469 -1.32 13.21 3.70
C THR A 469 -2.31 14.36 3.56
N LEU A 470 -2.40 14.95 2.36
CA LEU A 470 -3.37 16.00 2.04
C LEU A 470 -4.81 15.51 2.21
N ALA A 471 -5.08 14.21 2.00
CA ALA A 471 -6.37 13.61 2.25
C ALA A 471 -6.89 13.86 3.68
N SER A 472 -6.02 13.75 4.69
CA SER A 472 -6.38 14.00 6.08
C SER A 472 -6.80 15.45 6.32
N LEU A 473 -6.15 16.41 5.65
CA LEU A 473 -6.54 17.82 5.69
C LEU A 473 -7.90 18.04 5.03
N VAL A 474 -8.13 17.41 3.87
CA VAL A 474 -9.40 17.50 3.14
C VAL A 474 -10.55 16.96 4.01
N VAL A 475 -10.37 15.78 4.63
CA VAL A 475 -11.37 15.22 5.55
C VAL A 475 -11.57 16.13 6.75
N LEU A 476 -10.51 16.66 7.36
CA LEU A 476 -10.61 17.58 8.50
C LEU A 476 -11.45 18.83 8.18
N VAL A 477 -11.29 19.38 6.97
CA VAL A 477 -12.05 20.57 6.53
C VAL A 477 -13.49 20.23 6.14
N LEU A 478 -13.72 19.07 5.51
CA LEU A 478 -15.04 18.68 5.04
C LEU A 478 -15.91 18.03 6.12
N ALA A 479 -15.30 17.34 7.10
CA ALA A 479 -16.01 16.57 8.12
C ALA A 479 -17.09 17.35 8.88
N PRO A 480 -16.89 18.61 9.28
CA PRO A 480 -17.93 19.40 9.93
C PRO A 480 -19.22 19.56 9.10
N GLY A 481 -19.12 19.51 7.77
CA GLY A 481 -20.26 19.63 6.86
C GLY A 481 -21.09 18.35 6.68
N PHE A 482 -20.58 17.20 7.14
CA PHE A 482 -21.23 15.89 7.00
C PHE A 482 -21.48 15.21 8.36
N LYS A 483 -21.53 15.97 9.46
CA LYS A 483 -21.73 15.44 10.81
C LYS A 483 -22.99 14.55 10.88
N GLY A 484 -22.83 13.31 11.36
CA GLY A 484 -23.87 12.29 11.49
C GLY A 484 -24.16 11.50 10.21
N GLU A 485 -23.54 11.87 9.09
CA GLU A 485 -23.62 11.16 7.82
C GLU A 485 -22.26 11.17 7.10
N GLU A 486 -21.18 10.89 7.84
CA GLU A 486 -19.79 11.02 7.41
C GLU A 486 -19.50 10.21 6.13
N TYR A 487 -20.16 9.06 5.99
CA TYR A 487 -20.10 8.22 4.80
C TYR A 487 -20.52 8.93 3.50
N LYS A 488 -21.37 9.97 3.57
CA LYS A 488 -21.77 10.76 2.39
C LYS A 488 -20.62 11.57 1.79
N MET A 489 -19.47 11.69 2.48
CA MET A 489 -18.24 12.20 1.87
C MET A 489 -17.78 11.36 0.67
N PHE A 490 -18.24 10.11 0.51
CA PHE A 490 -18.01 9.36 -0.72
C PHE A 490 -18.63 10.02 -1.98
N TYR A 491 -19.62 10.91 -1.87
CA TYR A 491 -20.05 11.75 -3.00
C TYR A 491 -18.95 12.68 -3.47
N PHE A 492 -18.21 13.28 -2.52
CA PHE A 492 -17.05 14.09 -2.84
C PHE A 492 -15.97 13.25 -3.52
N CYS A 493 -15.68 12.04 -3.01
CA CYS A 493 -14.74 11.12 -3.67
C CYS A 493 -15.17 10.75 -5.09
N SER A 494 -16.45 10.46 -5.31
CA SER A 494 -16.99 10.12 -6.63
C SER A 494 -16.89 11.29 -7.61
N GLY A 495 -17.32 12.49 -7.19
CA GLY A 495 -17.24 13.70 -8.00
C GLY A 495 -15.80 14.10 -8.31
N LEU A 496 -14.91 14.01 -7.33
CA LEU A 496 -13.48 14.21 -7.51
C LEU A 496 -12.96 13.17 -8.52
N MET A 497 -13.22 11.88 -8.36
CA MET A 497 -12.78 10.88 -9.33
C MET A 497 -13.30 11.13 -10.75
N LEU A 498 -14.54 11.61 -10.91
CA LEU A 498 -15.11 11.98 -12.20
C LEU A 498 -14.32 13.12 -12.87
N VAL A 499 -14.01 14.18 -12.13
CA VAL A 499 -13.19 15.30 -12.65
C VAL A 499 -11.81 14.80 -13.09
N GLY A 500 -11.16 13.99 -12.25
CA GLY A 500 -9.86 13.39 -12.55
C GLY A 500 -9.90 12.49 -13.80
N ALA A 501 -10.94 11.68 -13.94
CA ALA A 501 -11.14 10.81 -15.10
C ALA A 501 -11.36 11.60 -16.40
N ILE A 502 -12.18 12.65 -16.36
CA ILE A 502 -12.41 13.53 -17.51
C ILE A 502 -11.10 14.20 -17.93
N TYR A 503 -10.36 14.76 -16.96
CA TYR A 503 -9.06 15.38 -17.22
C TYR A 503 -8.07 14.37 -17.82
N PHE A 504 -7.96 13.17 -17.24
CA PHE A 504 -7.07 12.11 -17.73
C PHE A 504 -7.41 11.71 -19.18
N LEU A 505 -8.70 11.48 -19.47
CA LEU A 505 -9.16 11.13 -20.81
C LEU A 505 -8.90 12.25 -21.83
N TRP A 506 -9.15 13.51 -21.45
CA TRP A 506 -8.87 14.66 -22.28
C TRP A 506 -7.37 14.80 -22.58
N ALA A 507 -6.55 14.69 -21.54
CA ALA A 507 -5.10 14.82 -21.62
C ALA A 507 -4.42 13.71 -22.45
N PHE A 508 -4.98 12.50 -22.44
CA PHE A 508 -4.48 11.37 -23.25
C PHE A 508 -5.13 11.28 -24.64
N ARG A 509 -6.11 12.12 -24.95
CA ARG A 509 -6.75 12.14 -26.28
C ARG A 509 -5.72 12.48 -27.35
N GLY A 510 -5.67 11.69 -28.43
CA GLY A 510 -4.75 11.93 -29.55
C GLY A 510 -3.30 11.45 -29.33
N THR A 511 -2.97 10.87 -28.17
CA THR A 511 -1.61 10.36 -27.90
C THR A 511 -1.34 8.96 -28.44
N GLY A 512 -2.35 8.27 -28.99
CA GLY A 512 -2.28 6.87 -29.40
C GLY A 512 -2.24 5.86 -28.24
N LEU A 513 -1.93 6.28 -27.00
CA LEU A 513 -1.84 5.39 -25.83
C LEU A 513 -3.17 4.76 -25.42
N LEU A 514 -4.30 5.46 -25.60
CA LEU A 514 -5.64 4.94 -25.29
C LEU A 514 -6.25 4.13 -26.44
N ILE A 515 -5.82 4.38 -27.66
CA ILE A 515 -6.28 3.67 -28.86
C ILE A 515 -5.13 2.76 -29.29
N GLY A 516 -4.94 1.64 -28.59
CA GLY A 516 -4.17 0.52 -29.13
C GLY A 516 -4.70 0.16 -30.52
N GLY A 517 -3.99 0.61 -31.54
CA GLY A 517 -4.06 0.05 -32.87
C GLY A 517 -3.57 -1.39 -32.76
N GLY A 518 -4.45 -2.34 -33.11
CA GLY A 518 -3.95 -3.61 -33.61
C GLY A 518 -3.06 -3.30 -34.81
N ALA A 519 -1.91 -3.96 -34.90
CA ALA A 519 -0.86 -3.73 -35.90
C ALA A 519 -0.06 -2.43 -35.72
N SER A 520 0.81 -2.41 -34.71
CA SER A 520 2.26 -2.14 -34.87
C SER A 520 2.88 -2.15 -33.47
N GLY A 521 3.83 -3.05 -33.26
CA GLY A 521 4.63 -3.04 -32.05
C GLY A 521 5.34 -1.69 -31.89
N LEU A 522 5.67 -1.36 -30.66
CA LEU A 522 6.57 -0.26 -30.32
C LEU A 522 7.96 -0.58 -30.93
N SER A 523 8.17 -0.34 -32.23
CA SER A 523 9.49 -0.30 -32.82
C SER A 523 10.01 1.13 -32.68
N LEU A 524 10.66 1.40 -31.55
CA LEU A 524 11.61 2.50 -31.47
C LEU A 524 12.82 2.06 -32.32
N THR A 525 12.78 2.32 -33.62
CA THR A 525 13.99 2.30 -34.45
C THR A 525 14.82 3.51 -34.03
N THR A 526 15.79 3.26 -33.17
CA THR A 526 17.00 4.07 -33.08
C THR A 526 17.79 3.86 -34.37
N ASP A 527 17.48 4.63 -35.42
CA ASP A 527 18.33 4.73 -36.61
C ASP A 527 18.17 6.13 -37.21
N SER A 528 19.07 7.03 -36.82
CA SER A 528 19.62 8.06 -37.73
C SER A 528 20.81 8.80 -37.10
N VAL A 529 21.84 8.09 -36.63
CA VAL A 529 23.18 8.71 -36.50
C VAL A 529 24.26 7.64 -36.77
N ALA A 530 24.49 7.35 -38.04
CA ALA A 530 25.75 6.81 -38.55
C ALA A 530 25.70 6.76 -40.09
N ASP A 531 26.14 7.83 -40.75
CA ASP A 531 27.11 7.79 -41.86
C ASP A 531 27.06 9.09 -42.67
N ALA A 532 28.11 9.91 -42.54
CA ALA A 532 28.89 10.43 -43.65
C ALA A 532 30.08 11.23 -43.11
N ASN A 533 31.28 10.70 -43.34
CA ASN A 533 32.57 11.36 -43.11
C ASN A 533 32.80 12.52 -44.11
N THR A 534 33.57 13.52 -43.64
CA THR A 534 34.47 14.45 -44.38
C THR A 534 33.80 15.40 -45.40
N VAL A 535 33.92 16.73 -45.32
CA VAL A 535 35.14 17.56 -45.45
C VAL A 535 34.90 18.96 -44.83
N ASP A 536 36.01 19.51 -44.33
CA ASP A 536 36.33 20.88 -43.90
C ASP A 536 35.67 22.03 -44.70
N GLU A 537 35.17 23.07 -44.01
CA GLU A 537 35.43 24.51 -44.30
C GLU A 537 34.59 25.44 -43.39
N THR A 538 35.31 26.11 -42.49
CA THR A 538 35.20 27.52 -42.07
C THR A 538 33.95 28.37 -42.34
N LEU A 539 33.59 29.14 -41.28
CA LEU A 539 33.16 30.55 -41.26
C LEU A 539 31.66 30.91 -41.24
N SER A 540 31.28 31.51 -40.09
CA SER A 540 30.56 32.78 -39.88
C SER A 540 29.18 33.05 -40.51
N GLU A 541 28.27 33.37 -39.60
CA GLU A 541 27.38 34.54 -39.61
C GLU A 541 26.13 34.56 -40.52
N ASP A 542 25.03 34.93 -39.84
CA ASP A 542 23.89 35.73 -40.24
C ASP A 542 22.70 35.16 -41.03
N GLU A 543 21.57 35.20 -40.32
CA GLU A 543 20.25 35.72 -40.70
C GLU A 543 20.08 36.14 -42.18
N ASP A 544 19.15 35.50 -42.90
CA ASP A 544 17.86 36.13 -43.25
C ASP A 544 16.91 35.21 -44.05
N ALA A 545 15.68 35.21 -43.59
CA ALA A 545 14.43 35.38 -44.34
C ALA A 545 14.09 34.59 -45.63
N THR A 546 12.93 33.91 -45.51
CA THR A 546 11.78 33.85 -46.46
C THR A 546 11.70 32.80 -47.60
N GLU A 547 10.55 32.10 -47.56
CA GLU A 547 9.64 31.73 -48.66
C GLU A 547 9.96 30.59 -49.65
N CYS A 548 9.12 29.54 -49.60
CA CYS A 548 8.61 28.68 -50.68
C CYS A 548 7.95 27.44 -50.00
N MET A 549 6.78 26.89 -50.35
CA MET A 549 5.90 26.90 -51.52
C MET A 549 4.47 26.50 -51.10
N ASN A 550 3.47 26.85 -51.91
CA ASN A 550 2.19 26.15 -51.99
C ASN A 550 2.08 25.39 -53.33
N GLU A 551 1.81 24.10 -53.21
CA GLU A 551 0.87 23.24 -53.95
C GLU A 551 0.77 23.32 -55.50
N ASP A 552 1.23 22.22 -56.11
CA ASP A 552 0.49 21.24 -56.94
C ASP A 552 -0.51 21.64 -58.05
N VAL A 553 -0.54 20.71 -59.02
CA VAL A 553 -1.65 20.28 -59.90
C VAL A 553 -1.53 20.70 -61.37
N SER A 554 -1.30 19.70 -62.24
CA SER A 554 -2.31 19.32 -63.25
C SER A 554 -1.97 18.03 -64.00
N LEU A 555 -3.00 17.18 -64.06
CA LEU A 555 -3.12 15.93 -64.82
C LEU A 555 -3.49 16.19 -66.28
N SER A 556 -2.94 15.39 -67.19
CA SER A 556 -3.50 14.94 -68.48
C SER A 556 -2.54 13.87 -69.03
N ASP A 557 -2.87 12.82 -69.78
CA ASP A 557 -4.10 12.41 -70.45
C ASP A 557 -3.95 10.94 -70.89
N ARG A 558 -5.08 10.24 -70.97
CA ARG A 558 -5.49 9.17 -71.93
C ARG A 558 -4.58 8.00 -72.39
N SER A 559 -5.02 6.81 -71.97
CA SER A 559 -5.46 5.62 -72.76
C SER A 559 -4.62 5.06 -73.91
N ILE A 560 -4.27 3.76 -73.86
CA ILE A 560 -4.41 2.76 -74.95
C ILE A 560 -4.58 1.35 -74.32
N SER A 561 -5.53 0.57 -74.87
CA SER A 561 -5.85 -0.84 -74.62
C SER A 561 -4.89 -1.81 -75.34
N ASP A 562 -4.71 -3.04 -74.84
CA ASP A 562 -4.93 -4.30 -75.61
C ASP A 562 -4.28 -5.57 -75.00
N LEU A 563 -4.98 -6.70 -75.28
CA LEU A 563 -4.57 -8.13 -75.30
C LEU A 563 -4.59 -8.92 -73.97
N LYS A 564 -5.60 -9.78 -73.74
CA LYS A 564 -5.77 -11.21 -74.14
C LYS A 564 -4.71 -12.16 -73.54
N THR A 565 -5.06 -12.94 -72.50
CA THR A 565 -5.56 -14.34 -72.52
C THR A 565 -4.52 -15.38 -72.92
N GLU A 566 -4.11 -16.25 -71.99
CA GLU A 566 -3.94 -17.70 -72.23
C GLU A 566 -3.84 -18.49 -70.90
N GLU A 567 -4.75 -19.47 -70.76
CA GLU A 567 -4.71 -20.63 -69.86
C GLU A 567 -3.89 -21.76 -70.50
N ASN A 568 -3.29 -22.62 -69.66
CA ASN A 568 -3.19 -24.09 -69.82
C ASN A 568 -2.42 -24.65 -68.59
N THR A 569 -3.00 -25.38 -67.63
CA THR A 569 -3.40 -26.82 -67.55
C THR A 569 -2.38 -27.91 -67.91
N ASP A 570 -2.32 -28.88 -66.99
CA ASP A 570 -2.10 -30.33 -67.13
C ASP A 570 -0.74 -31.01 -66.82
N THR A 571 -0.72 -31.61 -65.61
CA THR A 571 -0.57 -33.05 -65.25
C THR A 571 0.38 -33.99 -65.99
N SER A 572 1.20 -34.74 -65.22
CA SER A 572 1.29 -36.23 -65.14
C SER A 572 2.50 -36.63 -64.28
N GLY A 573 2.36 -37.46 -63.22
CA GLY A 573 2.66 -38.92 -63.23
C GLY A 573 4.17 -39.17 -62.99
N GLU A 574 4.68 -40.05 -62.12
CA GLU A 574 4.31 -41.41 -61.74
C GLU A 574 5.21 -41.92 -60.59
N ALA A 575 4.69 -42.91 -59.84
CA ALA A 575 5.32 -44.10 -59.23
C ALA A 575 6.54 -43.98 -58.28
N GLY A 576 6.64 -44.69 -57.15
CA GLY A 576 5.79 -45.71 -56.54
C GLY A 576 6.48 -46.34 -55.31
N ASN A 577 5.67 -47.01 -54.47
CA ASN A 577 5.95 -48.18 -53.59
C ASN A 577 7.16 -48.16 -52.62
N GLU A 578 7.15 -48.68 -51.39
CA GLU A 578 6.31 -49.64 -50.63
C GLU A 578 6.95 -49.70 -49.21
N ASN A 579 6.21 -49.58 -48.09
CA ASN A 579 5.97 -50.59 -47.02
C ASN A 579 6.08 -49.83 -45.67
N ALA A 580 5.04 -49.84 -44.80
CA ALA A 580 4.77 -50.78 -43.69
C ALA A 580 5.95 -50.87 -42.68
N GLU A 581 5.81 -50.95 -41.35
CA GLU A 581 4.72 -50.96 -40.38
C GLU A 581 5.42 -50.76 -38.99
N GLU A 582 4.63 -50.83 -37.90
CA GLU A 582 5.06 -51.16 -36.52
C GLU A 582 5.53 -49.98 -35.62
N LYS A 583 4.70 -49.41 -34.71
CA LYS A 583 4.10 -49.89 -33.44
C LYS A 583 4.97 -49.71 -32.19
N THR A 584 4.30 -49.18 -31.15
CA THR A 584 4.37 -49.50 -29.70
C THR A 584 5.66 -49.16 -28.97
N ASP A 585 5.72 -48.82 -27.69
CA ASP A 585 4.84 -48.47 -26.54
C ASP A 585 5.90 -47.99 -25.48
N PHE A 586 5.69 -47.28 -24.38
CA PHE A 586 4.67 -47.25 -23.31
C PHE A 586 4.88 -45.96 -22.50
#